data_AF-A0A7Y8J368-F1
#
_entry.id   AF-A0A7Y8J368-F1
#
_cell.length_a   1.000
_cell.length_b   1.000
_cell.length_c   1.000
_cell.angle_alpha   90.00
_cell.angle_beta   90.00
_cell.angle_gamma   90.00
#
_symmetry.space_group_name_H-M   'P 1'
#
loop_
_entity.id
_entity.type
_entity.pdbx_description
1 polymer ?
#
loop_
_entity_poly.entity_id
_entity_poly.type
_entity_poly.pdbx_seq_one_letter_code
_entity_poly.pdbx_strand_id
1 'polypeptide(L)'
;MRRDIAGQLHLDRPRILVGSFDRPNLVYRVRRRLNLQKQIDDVLARHPGQPGIIYCIRRADVDQLSGELCRRGYRAGPYHAGMTDEERRKSQNSFVEDRLDLI
;
A
#
# COMPACT_ATOMS: atom_id res chain seq x y z
N MET A 1 -5.82 21.78 7.53
CA MET A 1 -6.58 20.85 6.68
C MET A 1 -8.10 20.92 6.87
N ARG A 2 -8.70 20.49 8.00
CA ARG A 2 -10.19 20.46 8.13
C ARG A 2 -10.86 21.84 8.04
N ARG A 3 -10.29 22.84 8.70
CA ARG A 3 -10.75 24.24 8.60
C ARG A 3 -10.56 24.79 7.19
N ASP A 4 -9.44 24.46 6.54
CA ASP A 4 -9.16 24.87 5.17
C ASP A 4 -10.16 24.27 4.18
N ILE A 5 -10.53 22.99 4.33
CA ILE A 5 -11.57 22.35 3.52
C ILE A 5 -12.91 23.08 3.69
N ALA A 6 -13.31 23.36 4.93
CA ALA A 6 -14.56 24.10 5.19
C ALA A 6 -14.52 25.52 4.61
N GLY A 7 -13.36 26.20 4.70
CA GLY A 7 -13.15 27.52 4.11
C GLY A 7 -13.20 27.52 2.58
N GLN A 8 -12.54 26.55 1.94
CA GLN A 8 -12.51 26.44 0.46
C GLN A 8 -13.86 26.05 -0.13
N LEU A 9 -14.66 25.28 0.60
CA LEU A 9 -16.02 24.91 0.19
C LEU A 9 -17.07 25.94 0.63
N HIS A 10 -16.66 27.06 1.24
CA HIS A 10 -17.54 28.10 1.77
C HIS A 10 -18.65 27.56 2.67
N LEU A 11 -18.33 26.56 3.50
CA LEU A 11 -19.30 26.00 4.42
C LEU A 11 -19.59 27.00 5.54
N ASP A 12 -20.83 27.46 5.64
CA ASP A 12 -21.28 28.29 6.75
C ASP A 12 -21.64 27.41 7.96
N ARG A 13 -20.97 27.66 9.08
CA ARG A 13 -21.16 26.96 10.37
C ARG A 13 -21.41 25.45 10.23
N PRO A 14 -20.52 24.70 9.54
CA PRO A 14 -20.75 23.28 9.32
C PRO A 14 -20.68 22.51 10.63
N ARG A 15 -21.52 21.49 10.74
CA ARG A 15 -21.36 20.49 11.79
C ARG A 15 -20.17 19.60 11.44
N ILE A 16 -19.13 19.63 12.28
CA ILE A 16 -17.95 18.78 12.11
C ILE A 16 -18.14 17.51 12.94
N LEU A 17 -18.28 16.37 12.27
CA LEU A 17 -18.37 15.06 12.91
C LEU A 17 -17.05 14.33 12.71
N VAL A 18 -16.41 13.94 13.81
CA VAL A 18 -15.14 13.20 13.79
C VAL A 18 -15.36 11.86 14.47
N GLY A 19 -15.32 10.79 13.69
CA GLY A 19 -15.34 9.43 14.20
C GLY A 19 -14.00 9.03 14.82
N SER A 20 -13.97 7.87 15.47
CA SER A 20 -12.72 7.28 15.95
C SER A 20 -11.82 6.89 14.77
N PHE A 21 -10.52 7.16 14.91
CA PHE A 21 -9.49 6.67 13.98
C PHE A 21 -8.98 5.29 14.38
N ASP A 22 -9.36 4.79 15.55
CA ASP A 22 -8.88 3.52 16.05
C ASP A 22 -9.40 2.35 15.21
N ARG A 23 -8.49 1.41 14.96
CA ARG A 23 -8.75 0.17 14.25
C ARG A 23 -8.18 -0.94 15.13
N PRO A 24 -8.96 -1.47 16.08
CA PRO A 24 -8.45 -2.44 17.07
C PRO A 24 -7.98 -3.75 16.41
N ASN A 25 -8.39 -4.00 15.17
CA ASN A 25 -7.94 -5.12 14.35
C ASN A 25 -6.58 -4.88 13.65
N LEU A 26 -5.97 -3.70 13.76
CA LEU A 26 -4.68 -3.36 13.15
C LEU A 26 -3.56 -3.38 14.21
N VAL A 27 -2.48 -4.08 13.88
CA VAL A 27 -1.28 -4.15 14.72
C VAL A 27 -0.19 -3.26 14.13
N TYR A 28 0.15 -2.18 14.82
CA TYR A 28 1.23 -1.28 14.42
C TYR A 28 2.58 -1.80 14.92
N ARG A 29 3.55 -1.93 14.02
CA ARG A 29 4.93 -2.31 14.35
C ARG A 29 5.91 -1.40 13.66
N VAL A 30 6.86 -0.86 14.42
CA VAL A 30 8.00 -0.08 13.89
C VAL A 30 9.28 -0.87 14.12
N ARG A 31 10.13 -0.91 13.10
CA ARG A 31 11.45 -1.57 13.15
C ARG A 31 12.47 -0.63 12.51
N ARG A 32 13.66 -0.56 13.10
CA ARG A 32 14.79 0.17 12.48
C ARG A 32 15.20 -0.56 11.20
N ARG A 33 15.45 0.18 10.13
CA ARG A 33 15.95 -0.38 8.86
C ARG A 33 17.42 -0.79 9.04
N LEU A 34 17.70 -2.08 8.98
CA LEU A 34 19.05 -2.63 9.08
C LEU A 34 19.40 -3.39 7.81
N ASN A 35 18.61 -4.42 7.48
CA ASN A 35 18.69 -5.16 6.23
C ASN A 35 17.27 -5.27 5.68
N LEU A 36 16.93 -4.39 4.73
CA LEU A 36 15.56 -4.28 4.22
C LEU A 36 15.06 -5.60 3.64
N GLN A 37 15.90 -6.31 2.89
CA GLN A 37 15.52 -7.56 2.25
C GLN A 37 15.12 -8.62 3.27
N LYS A 38 16.00 -8.87 4.24
CA LYS A 38 15.70 -9.81 5.32
C LYS A 38 14.45 -9.40 6.10
N GLN A 39 14.26 -8.10 6.33
CA GLN A 39 13.10 -7.60 7.05
C GLN A 39 11.78 -7.78 6.26
N ILE A 40 11.82 -7.64 4.94
CA ILE A 40 10.68 -7.97 4.06
C ILE A 40 10.41 -9.46 4.13
N ASP A 41 11.43 -10.30 4.04
CA ASP A 41 11.31 -11.76 4.09
C ASP A 41 10.68 -12.23 5.41
N ASP A 42 11.13 -11.68 6.53
CA ASP A 42 10.59 -11.96 7.86
C ASP A 42 9.11 -11.52 7.99
N VAL A 43 8.65 -10.54 7.20
CA VAL A 43 7.23 -10.16 7.14
C VAL A 43 6.46 -11.15 6.27
N LEU A 44 6.93 -11.42 5.05
CA LEU A 44 6.26 -12.31 4.11
C LEU A 44 6.15 -13.74 4.66
N ALA A 45 7.18 -14.25 5.34
CA ALA A 45 7.18 -15.57 5.96
C ALA A 45 6.15 -15.70 7.10
N ARG A 46 5.77 -14.59 7.77
CA ARG A 46 4.72 -14.60 8.79
C ARG A 46 3.30 -14.56 8.20
N HIS A 47 3.19 -14.24 6.92
CA HIS A 47 1.93 -14.06 6.20
C HIS A 47 1.95 -14.82 4.86
N PRO A 48 2.24 -16.14 4.85
CA PRO A 48 2.39 -16.89 3.62
C PRO A 48 1.07 -16.92 2.83
N GLY A 49 1.12 -16.47 1.57
CA GLY A 49 -0.03 -16.43 0.67
C GLY A 49 -1.15 -15.48 1.08
N GLN A 50 -0.93 -14.60 2.06
CA GLN A 50 -1.91 -13.58 2.44
C GLN A 50 -1.71 -12.31 1.60
N PRO A 51 -2.80 -11.61 1.25
CA PRO A 51 -2.71 -10.37 0.50
C PRO A 51 -2.02 -9.28 1.32
N GLY A 52 -1.15 -8.50 0.68
CA GLY A 52 -0.40 -7.42 1.32
C GLY A 52 -0.05 -6.27 0.38
N ILE A 53 0.15 -5.08 0.95
CA ILE A 53 0.57 -3.88 0.23
C ILE A 53 1.94 -3.45 0.75
N ILE A 54 2.89 -3.21 -0.15
CA ILE A 54 4.23 -2.73 0.17
C ILE A 54 4.43 -1.32 -0.39
N TYR A 55 4.41 -0.33 0.50
CA TYR A 55 4.64 1.06 0.11
C TYR A 55 6.13 1.37 -0.04
N CYS A 56 6.51 1.85 -1.23
CA CYS A 56 7.83 2.39 -1.53
C CYS A 56 7.77 3.91 -1.70
N ILE A 57 8.91 4.59 -1.52
CA ILE A 57 9.01 6.05 -1.66
C ILE A 57 9.09 6.45 -3.14
N ARG A 58 9.86 5.73 -3.96
CA ARG A 58 10.12 6.06 -5.36
C ARG A 58 9.49 5.02 -6.28
N ARG A 59 9.10 5.45 -7.49
CA ARG A 59 8.58 4.55 -8.54
C ARG A 59 9.56 3.42 -8.87
N ALA A 60 10.83 3.76 -9.06
CA ALA A 60 11.88 2.78 -9.32
C ALA A 60 12.03 1.73 -8.21
N ASP A 61 11.76 2.08 -6.95
CA ASP A 61 11.81 1.13 -5.83
C ASP A 61 10.65 0.13 -5.90
N VAL A 62 9.47 0.56 -6.39
CA VAL A 62 8.32 -0.33 -6.63
C VAL A 62 8.69 -1.34 -7.71
N ASP A 63 9.15 -0.87 -8.88
CA ASP A 63 9.51 -1.73 -10.01
C ASP A 63 10.60 -2.75 -9.64
N GLN A 64 11.64 -2.28 -8.95
CA GLN A 64 12.74 -3.13 -8.50
C GLN A 64 12.25 -4.21 -7.54
N LEU A 65 11.48 -3.82 -6.51
CA LEU A 65 11.03 -4.74 -5.47
C LEU A 65 10.01 -5.74 -6.00
N SER A 66 9.00 -5.30 -6.76
CA SER A 66 8.00 -6.21 -7.34
C SER A 66 8.67 -7.20 -8.29
N GLY A 67 9.63 -6.75 -9.11
CA GLY A 67 10.40 -7.63 -9.99
C GLY A 67 11.25 -8.65 -9.23
N GLU A 68 11.86 -8.25 -8.11
CA GLU A 68 12.62 -9.15 -7.25
C GLU A 68 11.73 -10.19 -6.57
N LEU A 69 10.57 -9.79 -6.05
CA LEU A 69 9.58 -10.69 -5.46
C LEU A 69 9.07 -11.71 -6.49
N CYS A 70 8.77 -11.28 -7.71
CA CYS A 70 8.40 -12.18 -8.81
C CYS A 70 9.49 -13.20 -9.14
N ARG A 71 10.76 -12.78 -9.23
CA ARG A 71 11.89 -13.70 -9.45
C ARG A 71 12.03 -14.74 -8.34
N ARG A 72 11.53 -14.45 -7.15
CA ARG A 72 11.54 -15.34 -5.98
C ARG A 72 10.27 -16.18 -5.85
N GLY A 73 9.34 -16.09 -6.80
CA GLY A 73 8.13 -16.89 -6.86
C GLY A 73 6.90 -16.28 -6.19
N TYR A 74 6.97 -15.04 -5.71
CA TYR A 74 5.80 -14.34 -5.19
C TYR A 74 4.92 -13.80 -6.33
N ARG A 75 3.61 -13.84 -6.15
CA ARG A 75 2.64 -13.20 -7.05
C ARG A 75 2.56 -11.70 -6.73
N ALA A 76 3.54 -10.94 -7.19
CA ALA A 76 3.64 -9.50 -6.93
C ALA A 76 3.46 -8.66 -8.21
N GLY A 77 2.97 -7.43 -8.09
CA GLY A 77 2.86 -6.50 -9.21
C GLY A 77 3.15 -5.06 -8.80
N PRO A 78 3.64 -4.20 -9.71
CA PRO A 78 3.85 -2.79 -9.41
C PRO A 78 2.52 -2.01 -9.45
N TYR A 79 2.46 -0.90 -8.71
CA TYR A 79 1.42 0.11 -8.84
C TYR A 79 1.96 1.51 -8.54
N HIS A 80 2.04 2.36 -9.56
CA HIS A 80 2.40 3.77 -9.38
C HIS A 80 1.94 4.67 -10.53
N ALA A 81 1.95 5.99 -10.29
CA ALA A 81 1.50 7.00 -11.27
C ALA A 81 2.35 7.12 -12.55
N GLY A 82 3.49 6.43 -12.65
CA GLY A 82 4.26 6.31 -13.90
C GLY A 82 3.75 5.26 -14.87
N MET A 83 2.86 4.36 -14.43
CA MET A 83 2.26 3.33 -15.27
C MET A 83 1.11 3.91 -16.09
N THR A 84 0.83 3.30 -17.23
CA THR A 84 -0.37 3.58 -18.00
C THR A 84 -1.64 3.21 -17.22
N ASP A 85 -2.76 3.82 -17.58
CA ASP A 85 -4.05 3.55 -16.94
C ASP A 85 -4.47 2.09 -17.06
N GLU A 86 -4.13 1.45 -18.19
CA GLU A 86 -4.39 0.04 -18.45
C GLU A 86 -3.57 -0.85 -17.51
N GLU A 87 -2.26 -0.60 -17.38
CA GLU A 87 -1.39 -1.35 -16.48
C GLU A 87 -1.82 -1.21 -15.02
N ARG A 88 -2.16 0.00 -14.57
CA ARG A 88 -2.66 0.24 -13.20
C ARG A 88 -3.94 -0.56 -12.95
N ARG A 89 -4.88 -0.52 -13.90
CA ARG A 89 -6.14 -1.28 -13.81
C ARG A 89 -5.89 -2.78 -13.77
N LYS A 90 -5.00 -3.29 -14.62
CA LYS A 90 -4.63 -4.71 -14.65
C LYS A 90 -4.02 -5.17 -13.33
N SER A 91 -3.10 -4.38 -12.77
CA SER A 91 -2.45 -4.69 -11.48
C SER A 91 -3.47 -4.69 -10.34
N GLN A 92 -4.30 -3.64 -10.24
CA GLN A 92 -5.36 -3.53 -9.24
C GLN A 92 -6.39 -4.66 -9.34
N ASN A 93 -6.89 -4.97 -10.55
CA ASN A 93 -7.84 -6.06 -10.74
C ASN A 93 -7.21 -7.42 -10.38
N SER A 94 -5.94 -7.62 -10.72
CA SER A 94 -5.26 -8.86 -10.37
C SER A 94 -5.07 -9.02 -8.87
N PHE A 95 -4.85 -7.94 -8.12
CA PHE A 95 -4.81 -7.97 -6.66
C PHE A 95 -6.19 -8.21 -6.03
N VAL A 96 -7.25 -7.57 -6.56
CA VAL A 96 -8.63 -7.75 -6.05
C VAL A 96 -9.18 -9.14 -6.35
N GLU A 97 -8.76 -9.77 -7.45
CA GLU A 97 -9.20 -11.11 -7.88
C GLU A 97 -8.25 -12.23 -7.40
N ASP A 98 -7.41 -11.98 -6.39
CA ASP A 98 -6.46 -12.94 -5.79
C ASP A 98 -5.48 -13.60 -6.79
N ARG A 99 -5.26 -12.97 -7.95
CA ARG A 99 -4.22 -13.36 -8.92
C ARG A 99 -2.84 -12.86 -8.49
N LEU A 100 -2.79 -11.71 -7.82
CA LEU A 100 -1.62 -11.18 -7.13
C LEU A 100 -1.87 -11.20 -5.62
N ASP A 101 -0.86 -11.63 -4.87
CA ASP A 101 -0.84 -11.56 -3.41
C ASP A 101 -0.26 -10.23 -2.92
N LEU A 102 0.60 -9.59 -3.71
CA LEU A 102 1.36 -8.41 -3.29
C LEU A 102 1.28 -7.30 -4.33
N ILE A 103 1.15 -6.07 -3.85
CA ILE A 103 1.21 -4.85 -4.66
C ILE A 103 2.03 -3.76 -3.99
#